data_AF-T0N5Q2-F1
#
_entry.id   AF-T0N5Q2-F1
#
_cell.length_a   1.000
_cell.length_b   1.000
_cell.length_c   1.000
_cell.angle_alpha   90.00
_cell.angle_beta   90.00
_cell.angle_gamma   90.00
#
_symmetry.space_group_name_H-M   'P 1'
#
loop_
_entity.id
_entity.type
_entity.pdbx_description
1 polymer ?
#
loop_
_entity_poly.entity_id
_entity_poly.type
_entity_poly.pdbx_seq_one_letter_code
_entity_poly.pdbx_strand_id
1 'polypeptide(L)'
;MMLITMMILSVIEHVVRRELKKEEAIVVGPGKIKMKRPTFKAIVDIFYNIAVFAIKDKQGVKRILKKPLNESQSKIMRYLGLDESIFTGTVL
;
A
#
# COMPACT_ATOMS: atom_id res chain seq x y z
N MET A 1 -14.94 -11.98 -15.17
CA MET A 1 -13.85 -11.64 -14.23
C MET A 1 -13.11 -10.33 -14.55
N MET A 2 -12.88 -9.95 -15.82
CA MET A 2 -12.12 -8.72 -16.16
C MET A 2 -12.75 -7.42 -15.65
N LEU A 3 -14.08 -7.27 -15.73
CA LEU A 3 -14.76 -6.04 -15.32
C LEU A 3 -14.63 -5.75 -13.81
N ILE A 4 -14.78 -6.78 -12.97
CA ILE A 4 -14.66 -6.63 -11.51
C ILE A 4 -13.25 -6.18 -11.15
N THR A 5 -12.22 -6.76 -11.78
CA THR A 5 -10.83 -6.34 -11.59
C THR A 5 -10.67 -4.87 -11.97
N MET A 6 -11.09 -4.45 -13.17
CA MET A 6 -11.01 -3.05 -13.59
C MET A 6 -11.73 -2.08 -12.66
N MET A 7 -12.88 -2.48 -12.11
CA MET A 7 -13.62 -1.68 -11.13
C MET A 7 -12.81 -1.51 -9.85
N ILE A 8 -12.26 -2.59 -9.29
CA ILE A 8 -11.42 -2.53 -8.07
C ILE A 8 -10.21 -1.60 -8.30
N LEU A 9 -9.52 -1.76 -9.43
CA LEU A 9 -8.38 -0.92 -9.81
C LEU A 9 -8.76 0.56 -9.87
N SER A 10 -9.90 0.86 -10.51
CA SER A 10 -10.42 2.21 -10.67
C SER A 10 -10.84 2.82 -9.34
N VAL A 11 -11.44 2.03 -8.44
CA VAL A 11 -11.84 2.47 -7.10
C VAL A 11 -10.61 2.82 -6.26
N ILE A 12 -9.58 1.99 -6.26
CA ILE A 12 -8.33 2.27 -5.52
C ILE A 12 -7.71 3.59 -5.99
N GLU A 13 -7.56 3.77 -7.31
CA GLU A 13 -7.02 5.00 -7.88
C GLU A 13 -7.89 6.22 -7.54
N HIS A 14 -9.21 6.07 -7.65
CA HIS A 14 -10.16 7.14 -7.34
C HIS A 14 -10.09 7.58 -5.88
N VAL A 15 -10.11 6.63 -4.93
CA VAL A 15 -10.06 6.92 -3.49
C VAL A 15 -8.77 7.64 -3.14
N VAL A 16 -7.61 7.12 -3.57
CA VAL A 16 -6.31 7.73 -3.26
C VAL A 16 -6.22 9.15 -3.83
N ARG A 17 -6.62 9.37 -5.08
CA ARG A 17 -6.60 10.72 -5.69
C ARG A 17 -7.56 11.68 -5.02
N ARG A 18 -8.73 11.21 -4.60
CA ARG A 18 -9.73 12.02 -3.91
C ARG A 18 -9.21 12.49 -2.57
N GLU A 19 -8.66 11.60 -1.76
CA GLU A 19 -8.13 11.97 -0.43
C GLU A 19 -6.87 12.83 -0.54
N LEU A 20 -5.96 12.54 -1.48
CA LEU A 20 -4.81 13.42 -1.74
C LEU A 20 -5.23 14.85 -2.13
N LYS A 21 -6.29 14.99 -2.92
CA LYS A 21 -6.83 16.30 -3.29
C LYS A 21 -7.43 17.03 -2.08
N LYS A 22 -8.18 16.32 -1.22
CA LYS A 22 -8.81 16.90 -0.03
C LYS A 22 -7.79 17.43 0.97
N GLU A 23 -6.69 16.70 1.17
CA GLU A 23 -5.64 17.07 2.13
C GLU A 23 -4.51 17.90 1.51
N GLU A 24 -4.62 18.29 0.23
CA GLU A 24 -3.54 18.91 -0.57
C GLU A 24 -2.20 18.15 -0.48
N ALA A 25 -2.27 16.85 -0.23
CA ALA A 25 -1.13 16.02 0.07
C ALA A 25 -0.41 15.52 -1.20
N ILE A 26 0.83 15.09 -1.00
CA ILE A 26 1.66 14.43 -2.01
C ILE A 26 2.09 13.05 -1.54
N VAL A 27 2.28 12.16 -2.51
CA VAL A 27 3.00 10.90 -2.33
C VAL A 27 4.28 10.91 -3.15
N VAL A 28 5.29 10.19 -2.68
CA VAL A 28 6.56 9.99 -3.35
C VAL A 28 6.53 8.60 -3.98
N GLY A 29 6.40 8.58 -5.30
CA GLY A 29 6.37 7.37 -6.11
C GLY A 29 7.77 6.83 -6.46
N PRO A 30 7.81 5.82 -7.36
CA PRO A 30 9.06 5.29 -7.91
C PRO A 30 9.94 6.39 -8.49
N GLY A 31 11.27 6.23 -8.36
CA GLY A 31 12.22 7.27 -8.80
C GLY A 31 12.18 8.55 -7.96
N LYS A 32 11.55 8.53 -6.78
CA LYS A 32 11.36 9.70 -5.89
C LYS A 32 10.51 10.82 -6.50
N ILE A 33 9.63 10.48 -7.45
CA ILE A 33 8.75 11.45 -8.12
C ILE A 33 7.59 11.81 -7.18
N LYS A 34 7.41 13.11 -6.91
CA LYS A 34 6.28 13.63 -6.13
C LYS A 34 5.02 13.67 -6.99
N MET A 35 3.92 13.07 -6.51
CA MET A 35 2.67 12.95 -7.25
C MET A 35 1.48 13.40 -6.40
N LYS A 36 0.62 14.26 -6.98
CA LYS A 36 -0.71 14.60 -6.43
C LYS A 36 -1.82 13.71 -6.99
N ARG A 37 -1.58 13.08 -8.14
CA ARG A 37 -2.50 12.20 -8.84
C ARG A 37 -1.77 10.95 -9.36
N PRO A 38 -1.37 10.03 -8.47
CA PRO A 38 -0.70 8.80 -8.89
C PRO A 38 -1.64 7.92 -9.73
N THR A 39 -1.10 7.14 -10.65
CA THR A 39 -1.83 6.06 -11.34
C THR A 39 -1.90 4.83 -10.44
N PHE A 40 -2.81 3.90 -10.72
CA PHE A 40 -2.85 2.62 -10.03
C PHE A 40 -1.48 1.92 -10.04
N LYS A 41 -0.79 1.91 -11.19
CA LYS A 41 0.57 1.36 -11.29
C LYS A 41 1.54 2.03 -10.33
N ALA A 42 1.55 3.36 -10.28
CA ALA A 42 2.40 4.09 -9.34
C ALA A 42 2.04 3.79 -7.87
N ILE A 43 0.75 3.66 -7.56
CA ILE A 43 0.26 3.26 -6.23
C ILE A 43 0.84 1.89 -5.87
N VAL A 44 0.73 0.88 -6.72
CA VAL A 44 1.29 -0.46 -6.46
C VAL A 44 2.81 -0.43 -6.35
N ASP A 45 3.48 0.28 -7.26
CA ASP A 45 4.94 0.36 -7.28
C ASP A 45 5.51 1.02 -6.00
N ILE A 46 4.74 1.87 -5.30
CA ILE A 46 5.12 2.42 -3.96
C ILE A 46 5.24 1.31 -2.89
N PHE A 47 4.49 0.22 -3.01
CA PHE A 47 4.52 -0.91 -2.08
C PHE A 47 5.48 -2.02 -2.51
N TYR A 48 6.02 -1.99 -3.73
CA TYR A 48 6.84 -3.06 -4.29
C TYR A 48 8.09 -3.40 -3.47
N ASN A 49 8.62 -2.44 -2.72
CA ASN A 49 9.85 -2.60 -1.92
C ASN A 49 9.59 -2.80 -0.41
N ILE A 50 8.36 -3.17 -0.01
CA ILE A 50 8.09 -3.51 1.39
C ILE A 50 8.80 -4.82 1.71
N ALA A 51 9.79 -4.74 2.59
CA ALA A 51 10.52 -5.90 3.07
C ALA A 51 9.87 -6.43 4.36
N VAL A 52 9.60 -7.73 4.39
CA VAL A 52 9.00 -8.45 5.53
C VAL A 52 9.94 -9.57 5.94
N PHE A 53 10.20 -9.71 7.24
CA PHE A 53 10.84 -10.92 7.77
C PHE A 53 9.78 -11.99 8.00
N ALA A 54 10.03 -13.19 7.47
CA ALA A 54 9.28 -14.40 7.81
C ALA A 54 10.10 -15.21 8.81
N ILE A 55 9.64 -15.26 10.06
CA ILE A 55 10.27 -16.00 11.14
C ILE A 55 9.45 -17.27 11.36
N LYS A 56 10.07 -18.43 11.12
CA LYS A 56 9.46 -19.73 11.38
C LYS A 56 9.67 -20.10 12.85
N ASP A 57 8.59 -20.39 13.55
CA ASP A 57 8.61 -20.91 14.92
C ASP A 57 7.80 -22.23 15.01
N LYS A 58 7.61 -22.74 16.23
CA LYS A 58 6.85 -23.98 16.49
C LYS A 58 5.33 -23.83 16.25
N GLN A 59 4.83 -22.60 16.11
CA GLN A 59 3.43 -22.24 15.99
C GLN A 59 3.06 -21.78 14.57
N GLY A 60 4.04 -21.55 13.70
CA GLY A 60 3.82 -21.22 12.29
C GLY A 60 4.89 -20.30 11.72
N VAL A 61 4.51 -19.51 10.72
CA VAL A 61 5.35 -18.46 10.14
C VAL A 61 4.82 -17.10 10.56
N LYS A 62 5.59 -16.38 11.38
CA LYS A 62 5.30 -15.00 11.78
C LYS A 62 5.94 -14.02 10.80
N ARG A 63 5.14 -13.10 10.27
CA ARG A 63 5.55 -12.03 9.38
C ARG A 63 5.62 -10.70 10.13
N ILE A 64 6.76 -10.03 10.05
CA ILE A 64 6.95 -8.70 10.62
C ILE A 64 7.59 -7.77 9.58
N LEU A 65 7.21 -6.50 9.57
CA LEU A 65 7.85 -5.51 8.71
C LEU A 65 9.33 -5.36 9.09
N LYS A 66 10.22 -5.44 8.11
CA LYS A 66 11.67 -5.22 8.30
C LYS A 66 11.98 -3.76 8.63
N LYS A 67 11.16 -2.84 8.12
CA LYS A 67 11.19 -1.41 8.39
C LYS A 67 9.74 -0.92 8.43
N PRO A 68 9.41 0.10 9.24
CA PRO A 68 8.09 0.71 9.22
C PRO A 68 7.77 1.23 7.81
N LEU A 69 6.47 1.30 7.50
CA LEU A 69 6.02 1.91 6.25
C LEU A 69 6.50 3.38 6.19
N ASN A 70 6.89 3.81 4.99
CA ASN A 70 7.22 5.22 4.77
C ASN A 70 5.95 6.07 4.70
N GLU A 71 6.11 7.39 4.75
CA GLU A 71 4.98 8.33 4.76
C GLU A 71 3.99 8.15 3.60
N SER A 72 4.49 7.84 2.40
CA SER A 72 3.62 7.62 1.22
C SER A 72 2.85 6.31 1.32
N GLN A 73 3.50 5.26 1.80
CA GLN A 73 2.88 3.95 2.05
C GLN A 73 1.80 4.08 3.15
N SER A 74 2.12 4.72 4.28
CA SER A 74 1.17 4.93 5.38
C SER A 74 -0.02 5.80 4.98
N LYS A 75 0.20 6.88 4.22
CA LYS A 75 -0.89 7.71 3.67
C LYS A 75 -1.84 6.90 2.82
N ILE A 76 -1.31 6.12 1.87
CA ILE A 76 -2.13 5.30 0.97
C ILE A 76 -2.89 4.23 1.76
N MET A 77 -2.25 3.56 2.74
CA MET A 77 -2.93 2.58 3.61
C MET A 77 -4.11 3.20 4.34
N ARG A 78 -3.90 4.38 4.96
CA ARG A 78 -4.95 5.13 5.66
C ARG A 78 -6.10 5.50 4.72
N TYR A 79 -5.82 6.01 3.51
CA TYR A 79 -6.87 6.37 2.55
C TYR A 79 -7.72 5.19 2.09
N LEU A 80 -7.10 4.01 2.01
CA LEU A 80 -7.78 2.78 1.64
C LEU A 80 -8.48 2.09 2.82
N GLY A 81 -8.31 2.60 4.04
CA GLY A 81 -8.84 1.98 5.26
C GLY A 81 -8.19 0.62 5.58
N LEU A 82 -6.93 0.44 5.16
CA LEU A 82 -6.18 -0.80 5.34
C LEU A 82 -5.18 -0.66 6.48
N ASP A 83 -4.99 -1.76 7.21
CA ASP A 83 -4.06 -1.86 8.32
C ASP A 83 -2.75 -2.57 7.90
N GLU A 84 -1.64 -2.30 8.58
CA GLU A 84 -0.33 -2.94 8.28
C GLU A 84 -0.33 -4.47 8.49
N SER A 85 -1.33 -5.01 9.19
CA SER A 85 -1.62 -6.45 9.26
C SER A 85 -1.84 -7.11 7.90
N ILE A 86 -2.07 -6.38 6.81
CA ILE A 86 -2.06 -7.01 5.48
C ILE A 86 -0.68 -7.59 5.11
N PHE A 87 0.40 -7.06 5.70
CA PHE A 87 1.78 -7.51 5.48
C PHE A 87 2.34 -8.33 6.65
N THR A 88 1.68 -8.29 7.81
CA THR A 88 2.17 -8.86 9.06
C THR A 88 1.17 -9.83 9.68
N GLY A 89 1.62 -10.74 10.53
CA GLY A 89 0.74 -11.72 11.18
C GLY A 89 1.32 -13.13 11.21
N THR A 90 0.59 -14.06 11.82
CA THR A 90 1.00 -15.45 11.93
C THR A 90 0.18 -16.30 10.97
N VAL A 91 0.86 -17.01 10.07
CA VAL A 91 0.25 -18.03 9.22
C VAL A 91 0.56 -19.39 9.84
N LEU A 92 -0.50 -20.13 10.19
CA LEU A 92 -0.41 -21.51 10.73
C LEU A 92 0.09 -22.49 9.66
#